data_AF-A0AAD6ZXJ6-F1
#
_entry.id   AF-A0AAD6ZXJ6-F1
#
_cell.length_a   1.000
_cell.length_b   1.000
_cell.length_c   1.000
_cell.angle_alpha   90.00
_cell.angle_beta   90.00
_cell.angle_gamma   90.00
#
_symmetry.space_group_name_H-M   'P 1'
#
loop_
_entity.id
_entity.type
_entity.pdbx_description
1 polymer ?
#
loop_
_entity_poly.entity_id
_entity_poly.type
_entity_poly.pdbx_seq_one_letter_code
_entity_poly.pdbx_strand_id
1 'polypeptide(L)'
;MRSNPFNIARLIALSLQVHLNVLVFVSALWNVNVTQASGQPLPTAELCLILTSITFCVMISLWGIVWCLKITSPFLASLKFECGWLTLLLMFQFAATIGASVHVLPPGSASVVSASHRLLLAAAWMAAVLTALYLAALIGAIMLHKSMFSEIWSASAPSVDWFVHRKLDANNMESDSWTRYLGDIESSAMRKQRFGNTSDCGTNATTDPKPNPYHEKAPWAQSIRRGVDEPFTSRTESDVASEARSVSPSKLNAALPPLPLRVEAKSKSPGSRFIERFRESQVPVRPSPPLGLPSTPFPSTVDDHNMPIPLPRWSEWIRADANGHA
;
A
#
# COMPACT_ATOMS: atom_id res chain seq x y z
N MET A 1 -9.28 -1.27 -18.46
CA MET A 1 -8.58 -0.55 -17.38
C MET A 1 -9.62 0.19 -16.56
N ARG A 2 -9.73 -0.06 -15.26
CA ARG A 2 -10.66 0.69 -14.41
C ARG A 2 -10.05 2.08 -14.18
N SER A 3 -10.83 3.14 -14.39
CA SER A 3 -10.37 4.49 -14.15
C SER A 3 -10.11 4.69 -12.65
N ASN A 4 -8.85 4.91 -12.28
CA ASN A 4 -8.48 5.19 -10.91
C ASN A 4 -8.88 6.64 -10.58
N PRO A 5 -9.78 6.88 -9.60
CA PRO A 5 -10.28 8.23 -9.32
C PRO A 5 -9.17 9.19 -8.86
N PHE A 6 -8.09 8.67 -8.26
CA PHE A 6 -6.91 9.48 -7.93
C PHE A 6 -6.29 10.12 -9.17
N ASN A 7 -6.11 9.32 -10.23
CA ASN A 7 -5.51 9.79 -11.48
C ASN A 7 -6.41 10.81 -12.20
N ILE A 8 -7.73 10.67 -12.08
CA ILE A 8 -8.69 11.66 -12.61
C ILE A 8 -8.56 12.98 -11.85
N ALA A 9 -8.60 12.95 -10.51
CA ALA A 9 -8.46 14.15 -9.69
C ALA A 9 -7.11 14.85 -9.93
N ARG A 10 -6.02 14.08 -10.04
CA ARG A 10 -4.70 14.56 -10.41
C ARG A 10 -4.68 15.24 -11.78
N LEU A 11 -5.30 14.64 -12.80
CA LEU A 11 -5.38 15.22 -14.13
C LEU A 11 -6.15 16.55 -14.14
N ILE A 12 -7.26 16.63 -13.40
CA ILE A 12 -8.06 17.86 -13.25
C ILE A 12 -7.22 18.96 -12.57
N ALA A 13 -6.55 18.63 -11.46
CA ALA A 13 -5.70 19.57 -10.74
C ALA A 13 -4.55 20.09 -11.61
N LEU A 14 -3.85 19.21 -12.32
CA LEU A 14 -2.76 19.58 -13.24
C LEU A 14 -3.28 20.40 -14.42
N SER A 15 -4.46 20.09 -14.97
CA SER A 15 -5.07 20.88 -16.04
C SER A 15 -5.40 22.29 -15.57
N LEU A 16 -6.04 22.44 -14.41
CA LEU A 16 -6.32 23.74 -13.82
C LEU A 16 -5.03 24.53 -13.55
N GLN A 17 -4.00 23.85 -13.06
CA GLN A 17 -2.68 24.44 -12.84
C GLN A 17 -2.05 24.95 -14.14
N VAL A 18 -2.14 24.20 -15.25
CA VAL A 18 -1.67 24.66 -16.57
C VAL A 18 -2.37 25.96 -16.99
N HIS A 19 -3.70 26.03 -16.87
CA HIS A 19 -4.44 27.23 -17.24
C HIS A 19 -4.04 28.45 -16.40
N LEU A 20 -3.87 28.26 -15.08
CA LEU A 20 -3.42 29.34 -14.20
C LEU A 20 -2.00 29.80 -14.53
N ASN A 21 -1.06 28.88 -14.81
CA ASN A 21 0.32 29.25 -15.17
C ASN A 21 0.41 29.93 -16.54
N VAL A 22 -0.42 29.55 -17.51
CA VAL A 22 -0.52 30.28 -18.79
C VAL A 22 -1.05 31.70 -18.57
N LEU A 23 -2.06 31.87 -17.71
CA LEU A 23 -2.61 33.19 -17.39
C LEU A 23 -1.60 34.07 -16.64
N VAL A 24 -0.85 33.50 -15.69
CA VAL A 24 0.27 34.17 -15.01
C VAL A 24 1.35 34.58 -16.01
N PHE A 25 1.75 33.67 -16.91
CA PHE A 25 2.75 33.93 -17.94
C PHE A 25 2.36 35.11 -18.85
N VAL A 26 1.14 35.08 -19.41
CA VAL A 26 0.67 36.15 -20.31
C VAL A 26 0.55 37.49 -19.57
N SER A 27 0.02 37.49 -18.35
CA SER A 27 -0.17 38.72 -17.57
C SER A 27 1.16 39.32 -17.12
N ALA A 28 2.13 38.48 -16.71
CA ALA A 28 3.47 38.91 -16.34
C ALA A 28 4.23 39.45 -17.56
N LEU A 29 4.14 38.77 -18.71
CA LEU A 29 4.77 39.24 -19.95
C LEU A 29 4.21 40.60 -20.39
N TRP A 30 2.90 40.79 -20.26
CA TRP A 30 2.25 42.07 -20.53
C TRP A 30 2.77 43.17 -19.61
N ASN A 31 2.81 42.93 -18.29
CA ASN A 31 3.28 43.92 -17.33
C ASN A 31 4.77 44.27 -17.53
N VAL A 32 5.62 43.29 -17.82
CA VAL A 32 7.04 43.54 -18.15
C VAL A 32 7.16 44.43 -19.39
N ASN A 33 6.39 44.16 -20.44
CA ASN A 33 6.41 44.96 -21.66
C ASN A 33 5.96 46.41 -21.40
N VAL A 34 4.89 46.61 -20.63
CA VAL A 34 4.42 47.95 -20.24
C VAL A 34 5.46 48.68 -19.39
N THR A 35 6.07 47.98 -18.42
CA THR A 35 7.08 48.57 -17.53
C THR A 35 8.31 48.98 -18.32
N GLN A 36 8.75 48.15 -19.26
CA GLN A 36 9.85 48.46 -20.18
C GLN A 36 9.53 49.66 -21.07
N ALA A 37 8.32 49.74 -21.64
CA ALA A 37 7.89 50.86 -22.46
C ALA A 37 7.85 52.19 -21.65
N SER A 38 7.62 52.11 -20.34
CA SER A 38 7.64 53.27 -19.44
C SER A 38 9.04 53.70 -18.96
N GLY A 39 10.10 52.98 -19.35
CA GLY A 39 11.48 53.26 -18.93
C GLY A 39 11.75 52.95 -17.45
N GLN A 40 10.86 52.22 -16.79
CA GLN A 40 11.04 51.80 -15.40
C GLN A 40 11.93 50.55 -15.31
N PRO A 41 12.64 50.34 -14.19
CA PRO A 41 13.43 49.14 -13.99
C PRO A 41 12.53 47.89 -14.03
N LEU A 42 13.02 46.81 -14.65
CA LEU A 42 12.24 45.58 -14.78
C LEU A 42 11.92 44.98 -13.41
N PRO A 43 10.65 44.64 -13.12
CA PRO A 43 10.25 44.03 -11.87
C PRO A 43 10.75 42.58 -11.82
N THR A 44 11.73 42.31 -10.96
CA THR A 44 12.38 41.00 -10.81
C THR A 44 11.38 39.88 -10.44
N ALA A 45 10.34 40.21 -9.68
CA ALA A 45 9.28 39.28 -9.31
C ALA A 45 8.51 38.76 -10.53
N GLU A 46 8.17 39.63 -11.50
CA GLU A 46 7.44 39.23 -12.69
C GLU A 46 8.29 38.35 -13.62
N LEU A 47 9.59 38.65 -13.74
CA LEU A 47 10.54 37.78 -14.43
C LEU A 47 10.62 36.38 -13.79
N CYS A 48 10.60 36.31 -12.46
CA CYS A 48 10.57 35.03 -11.75
C CYS A 48 9.26 34.27 -11.98
N LEU A 49 8.11 34.95 -12.04
CA LEU A 49 6.82 34.35 -12.40
C LEU A 49 6.80 33.81 -13.83
N ILE A 50 7.42 34.53 -14.79
CA ILE A 50 7.59 34.06 -16.17
C ILE A 50 8.44 32.79 -16.19
N LEU A 51 9.60 32.81 -15.52
CA LEU A 51 10.51 31.66 -15.48
C LEU A 51 9.84 30.43 -14.86
N THR A 52 9.18 30.60 -13.71
CA THR A 52 8.47 29.50 -13.04
C THR A 52 7.34 28.92 -13.88
N SER A 53 6.58 29.77 -14.59
CA SER A 53 5.52 29.34 -15.52
C SER A 53 6.09 28.54 -16.71
N ILE A 54 7.22 28.98 -17.28
CA ILE A 54 7.92 28.24 -18.35
C ILE A 54 8.42 26.89 -17.82
N THR A 55 9.10 26.88 -16.67
CA THR A 55 9.59 25.65 -16.05
C THR A 55 8.45 24.67 -15.79
N PHE A 56 7.30 25.15 -15.28
CA PHE A 56 6.11 24.32 -15.10
C PHE A 56 5.64 23.70 -16.42
N CYS A 57 5.48 24.50 -17.48
CA CYS A 57 5.06 24.02 -18.80
C CYS A 57 6.05 22.99 -19.39
N VAL A 58 7.36 23.21 -19.23
CA VAL A 58 8.40 22.26 -19.67
C VAL A 58 8.29 20.95 -18.90
N MET A 59 8.15 21.00 -17.57
CA MET A 59 8.06 19.79 -16.74
C MET A 59 6.80 18.96 -17.04
N ILE A 60 5.66 19.62 -17.24
CA ILE A 60 4.42 18.95 -17.66
C ILE A 60 4.56 18.36 -19.07
N SER A 61 5.20 19.08 -20.00
CA SER A 61 5.42 18.59 -21.36
C SER A 61 6.34 17.37 -21.37
N LEU A 62 7.44 17.40 -20.60
CA LEU A 62 8.35 16.26 -20.45
C LEU A 62 7.62 15.06 -19.85
N TRP A 63 6.78 15.27 -18.83
CA TRP A 63 5.95 14.21 -18.25
C TRP A 63 4.98 13.61 -19.27
N GLY A 64 4.31 14.46 -20.06
CA GLY A 64 3.42 14.04 -21.14
C GLY A 64 4.13 13.28 -22.26
N ILE A 65 5.34 13.69 -22.64
CA ILE A 65 6.16 13.00 -23.65
C ILE A 65 6.57 11.60 -23.15
N VAL A 66 7.05 11.48 -21.91
CA VAL A 66 7.40 10.20 -21.30
C VAL A 66 6.20 9.26 -21.29
N TRP A 67 5.02 9.80 -20.96
CA TRP A 67 3.76 9.06 -20.98
C TRP A 67 3.37 8.61 -22.40
N CYS A 68 3.36 9.51 -23.38
CA CYS A 68 2.97 9.23 -24.76
C CYS A 68 3.92 8.24 -25.45
N LEU A 69 5.23 8.40 -25.25
CA LEU A 69 6.25 7.53 -25.86
C LEU A 69 6.46 6.21 -25.11
N LYS A 70 5.73 5.99 -24.00
CA LYS A 70 5.90 4.84 -23.11
C LYS A 70 7.38 4.63 -22.73
N ILE A 71 8.13 5.72 -22.58
CA ILE A 71 9.54 5.64 -22.20
C ILE A 71 9.58 5.15 -20.77
N THR A 72 10.12 3.96 -20.56
CA THR A 72 10.30 3.33 -19.25
C THR A 72 11.42 4.01 -18.48
N SER A 73 11.34 5.33 -18.28
CA SER A 73 12.25 6.04 -17.39
C SER A 73 11.66 5.98 -15.97
N PRO A 74 12.17 5.11 -15.09
CA PRO A 74 11.68 5.02 -13.71
C PRO A 74 11.92 6.33 -12.95
N PHE A 75 12.88 7.14 -13.39
CA PHE A 75 13.25 8.38 -12.71
C PHE A 75 12.23 9.50 -12.93
N LEU A 76 11.90 9.83 -14.19
CA LEU A 76 11.00 10.95 -14.50
C LEU A 76 9.55 10.69 -14.06
N ALA A 77 9.17 9.41 -13.98
CA ALA A 77 7.85 9.01 -13.52
C ALA A 77 7.76 8.85 -12.00
N SER A 78 8.87 8.90 -11.26
CA SER A 78 8.91 8.68 -9.82
C SER A 78 8.19 9.80 -9.05
N LEU A 79 7.41 9.39 -8.05
CA LEU A 79 6.77 10.29 -7.10
C LEU A 79 7.76 11.19 -6.34
N LYS A 80 8.99 10.74 -6.09
CA LYS A 80 10.05 11.59 -5.49
C LYS A 80 10.41 12.75 -6.40
N PHE A 81 10.61 12.46 -7.68
CA PHE A 81 10.95 13.48 -8.68
C PHE A 81 9.81 14.48 -8.79
N GLU A 82 8.56 13.98 -8.88
CA GLU A 82 7.37 14.81 -8.93
C GLU A 82 7.24 15.76 -7.73
N CYS A 83 7.33 15.20 -6.53
CA CYS A 83 7.29 15.97 -5.29
C CYS A 83 8.42 17.01 -5.22
N GLY A 84 9.63 16.63 -5.66
CA GLY A 84 10.81 17.50 -5.64
C GLY A 84 10.63 18.73 -6.52
N TRP A 85 10.25 18.55 -7.79
CA TRP A 85 10.10 19.70 -8.69
C TRP A 85 8.89 20.57 -8.33
N LEU A 86 7.80 19.99 -7.82
CA LEU A 86 6.66 20.76 -7.32
C LEU A 86 7.03 21.61 -6.10
N THR A 87 7.84 21.07 -5.19
CA THR A 87 8.31 21.81 -4.01
C THR A 87 9.17 23.01 -4.43
N LEU A 88 10.10 22.80 -5.37
CA LEU A 88 10.93 23.89 -5.91
C LEU A 88 10.08 24.96 -6.59
N LEU A 89 9.15 24.57 -7.46
CA LEU A 89 8.24 25.52 -8.11
C LEU A 89 7.39 26.27 -7.11
N LEU A 90 6.85 25.58 -6.10
CA LEU A 90 6.06 26.22 -5.04
C LEU A 90 6.89 27.28 -4.30
N MET A 91 8.14 26.96 -3.92
CA MET A 91 9.02 27.92 -3.26
C MET A 91 9.26 29.17 -4.11
N PHE A 92 9.65 28.99 -5.38
CA PHE A 92 9.91 30.13 -6.27
C PHE A 92 8.64 30.93 -6.58
N GLN A 93 7.54 30.24 -6.88
CA GLN A 93 6.26 30.88 -7.20
C GLN A 93 5.71 31.65 -6.00
N PHE A 94 5.79 31.10 -4.79
CA PHE A 94 5.36 31.77 -3.57
C PHE A 94 6.21 33.00 -3.27
N ALA A 95 7.55 32.89 -3.35
CA ALA A 95 8.46 34.02 -3.17
C ALA A 95 8.23 35.13 -4.21
N ALA A 96 8.06 34.77 -5.48
CA ALA A 96 7.78 35.71 -6.55
C ALA A 96 6.41 36.38 -6.38
N THR A 97 5.40 35.64 -5.93
CA THR A 97 4.06 36.17 -5.66
C THR A 97 4.08 37.18 -4.49
N ILE A 98 4.85 36.89 -3.44
CA ILE A 98 5.08 37.86 -2.35
C ILE A 98 5.79 39.11 -2.90
N GLY A 99 6.86 38.94 -3.69
CA GLY A 99 7.57 40.05 -4.29
C GLY A 99 6.68 40.93 -5.16
N ALA A 100 5.81 40.32 -5.96
CA ALA A 100 4.83 41.02 -6.78
C ALA A 100 3.79 41.76 -5.92
N SER A 101 3.37 41.19 -4.78
CA SER A 101 2.40 41.81 -3.88
C SER A 101 2.92 43.06 -3.16
N VAL A 102 4.24 43.13 -2.91
CA VAL A 102 4.89 44.29 -2.27
C VAL A 102 5.07 45.44 -3.28
N HIS A 103 5.09 45.15 -4.57
CA HIS A 103 5.27 46.16 -5.60
C HIS A 103 3.97 46.95 -5.84
N VAL A 104 3.78 48.01 -5.05
CA VAL A 104 2.63 48.91 -5.19
C VAL A 104 2.79 49.75 -6.45
N LEU A 105 1.83 49.68 -7.38
CA LEU A 105 1.80 50.58 -8.52
C LEU A 105 1.76 52.04 -8.05
N PRO A 106 2.56 52.95 -8.64
CA PRO A 106 2.52 54.35 -8.29
C PRO A 106 1.12 54.95 -8.56
N PRO A 107 0.65 55.86 -7.69
CA PRO A 107 -0.62 56.54 -7.90
C PRO A 107 -0.59 57.28 -9.24
N GLY A 108 -1.59 57.05 -10.09
CA GLY A 108 -1.69 57.64 -11.43
C GLY A 108 -1.35 56.71 -12.60
N SER A 109 -1.01 55.44 -12.35
CA SER A 109 -0.89 54.44 -13.42
C SER A 109 -2.20 54.29 -14.21
N ALA A 110 -2.13 54.08 -15.52
CA ALA A 110 -3.31 53.83 -16.35
C ALA A 110 -4.13 52.66 -15.77
N SER A 111 -5.47 52.80 -15.76
CA SER A 111 -6.40 51.84 -15.15
C SER A 111 -6.20 50.40 -15.67
N VAL A 112 -5.83 50.28 -16.95
CA VAL A 112 -5.53 49.00 -17.62
C VAL A 112 -4.35 48.27 -16.97
N VAL A 113 -3.29 48.99 -16.58
CA VAL A 113 -2.09 48.41 -15.96
C VAL A 113 -2.40 47.96 -14.52
N SER A 114 -3.22 48.72 -13.81
CA SER A 114 -3.69 48.31 -12.49
C SER A 114 -4.56 47.06 -12.55
N ALA A 115 -5.44 46.97 -13.56
CA ALA A 115 -6.28 45.81 -13.76
C ALA A 115 -5.46 44.55 -14.11
N SER A 116 -4.49 44.65 -15.02
CA SER A 116 -3.61 43.51 -15.38
C SER A 116 -2.75 43.06 -14.21
N HIS A 117 -2.21 43.98 -13.41
CA HIS A 117 -1.43 43.65 -12.23
C HIS A 117 -2.28 42.96 -11.14
N ARG A 118 -3.51 43.41 -10.89
CA ARG A 118 -4.43 42.74 -9.95
C ARG A 118 -4.79 41.33 -10.41
N LEU A 119 -5.02 41.16 -11.72
CA LEU A 119 -5.31 39.85 -12.31
C LEU A 119 -4.10 38.91 -12.19
N LEU A 120 -2.89 39.40 -12.49
CA LEU A 120 -1.64 38.67 -12.31
C LEU A 120 -1.49 38.20 -10.86
N LEU A 121 -1.68 39.11 -9.90
CA LEU A 121 -1.54 38.81 -8.48
C LEU A 121 -2.55 37.73 -8.03
N ALA A 122 -3.83 37.89 -8.38
CA ALA A 122 -4.86 36.92 -8.04
C ALA A 122 -4.55 35.54 -8.66
N ALA A 123 -4.14 35.50 -9.92
CA ALA A 123 -3.79 34.26 -10.62
C ALA A 123 -2.56 33.58 -10.02
N ALA A 124 -1.52 34.35 -9.68
CA ALA A 124 -0.30 33.83 -9.08
C ALA A 124 -0.56 33.23 -7.69
N TRP A 125 -1.38 33.88 -6.87
CA TRP A 125 -1.83 33.33 -5.58
C TRP A 125 -2.65 32.06 -5.74
N MET A 126 -3.62 32.04 -6.66
CA MET A 126 -4.42 30.84 -6.93
C MET A 126 -3.57 29.68 -7.41
N ALA A 127 -2.59 29.95 -8.29
CA ALA A 127 -1.65 28.95 -8.78
C ALA A 127 -0.73 28.43 -7.66
N ALA A 128 -0.23 29.30 -6.78
CA ALA A 128 0.59 28.90 -5.64
C ALA A 128 -0.19 28.04 -4.63
N VAL A 129 -1.42 28.45 -4.28
CA VAL A 129 -2.30 27.70 -3.38
C VAL A 129 -2.67 26.35 -3.98
N LEU A 130 -3.00 26.31 -5.27
CA LEU A 130 -3.34 25.05 -5.94
C LEU A 130 -2.12 24.10 -6.01
N THR A 131 -0.92 24.60 -6.29
CA THR A 131 0.32 23.80 -6.19
C THR A 131 0.53 23.27 -4.77
N ALA A 132 0.33 24.09 -3.74
CA ALA A 132 0.49 23.69 -2.35
C ALA A 132 -0.51 22.61 -1.95
N LEU A 133 -1.78 22.77 -2.31
CA LEU A 133 -2.84 21.78 -2.07
C LEU A 133 -2.54 20.47 -2.80
N TYR A 134 -2.09 20.55 -4.05
CA TYR A 134 -1.71 19.38 -4.83
C TYR A 134 -0.52 18.64 -4.19
N LEU A 135 0.52 19.36 -3.79
CA LEU A 135 1.68 18.80 -3.10
C LEU A 135 1.30 18.14 -1.76
N ALA A 136 0.46 18.81 -0.96
CA ALA A 136 -0.04 18.28 0.30
C ALA A 136 -0.89 17.02 0.10
N ALA A 137 -1.77 17.01 -0.91
CA ALA A 137 -2.57 15.84 -1.26
C ALA A 137 -1.68 14.67 -1.72
N LEU A 138 -0.65 14.95 -2.51
CA LEU A 138 0.31 13.94 -2.98
C LEU A 138 1.10 13.33 -1.80
N ILE A 139 1.66 14.17 -0.92
CA ILE A 139 2.38 13.72 0.27
C ILE A 139 1.44 12.94 1.19
N GLY A 140 0.23 13.43 1.43
CA GLY A 140 -0.79 12.75 2.25
C GLY A 140 -1.14 11.37 1.69
N ALA A 141 -1.36 11.27 0.37
CA ALA A 141 -1.62 10.01 -0.30
C ALA A 141 -0.44 9.03 -0.16
N ILE A 142 0.80 9.51 -0.33
CA ILE A 142 2.01 8.70 -0.17
C ILE A 142 2.13 8.19 1.28
N MET A 143 1.94 9.06 2.28
CA MET A 143 2.05 8.68 3.69
C MET A 143 0.99 7.66 4.10
N LEU A 144 -0.24 7.83 3.61
CA LEU A 144 -1.34 6.89 3.87
C LEU A 144 -1.04 5.47 3.33
N HIS A 145 -0.33 5.38 2.20
CA HIS A 145 -0.03 4.11 1.52
C HIS A 145 1.35 3.54 1.81
N LYS A 146 2.23 4.29 2.49
CA LYS A 146 3.60 3.87 2.81
C LYS A 146 3.65 2.56 3.62
N SER A 147 2.65 2.31 4.46
CA SER A 147 2.55 1.07 5.24
C SER A 147 2.32 -0.17 4.37
N MET A 148 1.65 -0.01 3.22
CA MET A 148 1.34 -1.11 2.30
C MET A 148 2.41 -1.29 1.21
N PHE A 149 3.08 -0.19 0.82
CA PHE A 149 4.04 -0.17 -0.27
C PHE A 149 5.30 0.60 0.16
N SER A 150 6.34 -0.12 0.61
CA SER A 150 7.62 0.47 1.02
C SER A 150 8.33 1.20 -0.13
N GLU A 151 8.12 0.75 -1.36
CA GLU A 151 8.73 1.29 -2.59
C GLU A 151 7.89 2.37 -3.29
N ILE A 152 6.81 2.85 -2.66
CA ILE A 152 5.86 3.80 -3.29
C ILE A 152 6.54 5.04 -3.86
N TRP A 153 7.59 5.52 -3.20
CA TRP A 153 8.31 6.71 -3.63
C TRP A 153 9.01 6.55 -4.99
N SER A 154 9.51 5.35 -5.27
CA SER A 154 10.16 5.04 -6.55
C SER A 154 9.15 4.65 -7.63
N ALA A 155 7.92 4.32 -7.24
CA ALA A 155 6.85 3.99 -8.16
C ALA A 155 6.30 5.24 -8.86
N SER A 156 5.69 5.01 -10.02
CA SER A 156 4.96 6.06 -10.72
C SER A 156 3.55 6.19 -10.18
N ALA A 157 3.04 7.43 -10.05
CA ALA A 157 1.66 7.67 -9.63
C ALA A 157 0.61 6.81 -10.38
N PRO A 158 0.66 6.64 -11.71
CA PRO A 158 -0.32 5.81 -12.42
C PRO A 158 -0.14 4.30 -12.23
N SER A 159 1.05 3.83 -11.83
CA SER A 159 1.28 2.41 -11.54
C SER A 159 0.83 2.00 -10.14
N VAL A 160 0.58 2.97 -9.24
CA VAL A 160 0.09 2.68 -7.89
C VAL A 160 -1.43 2.53 -7.91
N ASP A 161 -1.88 1.40 -7.39
CA ASP A 161 -3.31 1.09 -7.25
C ASP A 161 -3.90 1.77 -6.00
N TRP A 162 -4.03 3.10 -6.05
CA TRP A 162 -4.47 3.95 -4.92
C TRP A 162 -5.77 3.55 -4.23
N PHE A 163 -6.70 2.92 -4.94
CA PHE A 163 -8.03 2.58 -4.40
C PHE A 163 -8.47 1.15 -4.70
N VAL A 164 -7.56 0.33 -5.24
CA VAL A 164 -7.85 -1.09 -5.31
C VAL A 164 -7.74 -1.57 -3.88
N HIS A 165 -8.90 -1.67 -3.24
CA HIS A 165 -9.07 -2.61 -2.14
C HIS A 165 -8.56 -3.90 -2.75
N ARG A 166 -7.36 -4.35 -2.33
CA ARG A 166 -7.05 -5.76 -2.48
C ARG A 166 -8.28 -6.40 -1.88
N LYS A 167 -9.12 -6.99 -2.74
CA LYS A 167 -9.86 -8.15 -2.30
C LYS A 167 -8.72 -9.00 -1.83
N LEU A 168 -8.48 -8.96 -0.53
CA LEU A 168 -7.69 -9.96 0.14
C LEU A 168 -8.45 -11.19 -0.30
N ASP A 169 -7.96 -11.83 -1.36
CA ASP A 169 -8.43 -13.13 -1.76
C ASP A 169 -8.20 -13.90 -0.48
N ALA A 170 -9.26 -14.10 0.31
CA ALA A 170 -9.17 -14.75 1.61
C ALA A 170 -8.48 -16.12 1.43
N ASN A 171 -8.67 -16.71 0.25
CA ASN A 171 -8.02 -17.91 -0.23
C ASN A 171 -6.49 -17.82 -0.45
N ASN A 172 -5.91 -16.64 -0.68
CA ASN A 172 -4.45 -16.43 -0.83
C ASN A 172 -3.80 -15.79 0.39
N MET A 173 -4.54 -15.09 1.26
CA MET A 173 -3.95 -14.53 2.48
C MET A 173 -3.72 -15.61 3.56
N GLU A 174 -4.50 -16.69 3.53
CA GLU A 174 -4.32 -17.84 4.44
C GLU A 174 -3.06 -18.65 4.08
N SER A 175 -2.71 -18.76 2.79
CA SER A 175 -1.48 -19.45 2.36
C SER A 175 -0.23 -18.61 2.62
N ASP A 176 -0.22 -17.30 2.32
CA ASP A 176 1.00 -16.47 2.39
C ASP A 176 1.41 -16.05 3.81
N SER A 177 0.47 -15.92 4.77
CA SER A 177 0.87 -15.53 6.14
C SER A 177 1.43 -16.71 6.95
N TRP A 178 0.84 -17.89 6.81
CA TRP A 178 1.28 -19.09 7.52
C TRP A 178 2.52 -19.75 6.90
N THR A 179 2.60 -19.86 5.57
CA THR A 179 3.80 -20.47 4.94
C THR A 179 5.04 -19.60 5.09
N ARG A 180 4.89 -18.27 5.09
CA ARG A 180 6.01 -17.36 5.31
C ARG A 180 6.47 -17.38 6.77
N TYR A 181 5.54 -17.50 7.72
CA TYR A 181 5.87 -17.72 9.13
C TYR A 181 6.55 -19.08 9.35
N LEU A 182 6.08 -20.14 8.69
CA LEU A 182 6.72 -21.46 8.73
C LEU A 182 8.13 -21.45 8.09
N GLY A 183 8.31 -20.74 6.98
CA GLY A 183 9.63 -20.56 6.35
C GLY A 183 10.60 -19.76 7.22
N ASP A 184 10.12 -18.76 7.96
CA ASP A 184 10.93 -18.04 8.95
C ASP A 184 11.30 -18.93 10.15
N ILE A 185 10.38 -19.80 10.60
CA ILE A 185 10.68 -20.81 11.64
C ILE A 185 11.73 -21.82 11.14
N GLU A 186 11.59 -22.33 9.92
CA GLU A 186 12.51 -23.33 9.37
C GLU A 186 13.90 -22.72 9.10
N SER A 187 13.95 -21.52 8.54
CA SER A 187 15.21 -20.81 8.30
C SER A 187 15.90 -20.38 9.61
N SER A 188 15.14 -19.99 10.64
CA SER A 188 15.71 -19.68 11.95
C SER A 188 16.17 -20.94 12.70
N ALA A 189 15.50 -22.08 12.54
CA ALA A 189 15.95 -23.37 13.06
C ALA A 189 17.26 -23.83 12.41
N MET A 190 17.38 -23.72 11.08
CA MET A 190 18.63 -24.04 10.37
C MET A 190 19.78 -23.09 10.74
N ARG A 191 19.50 -21.81 10.98
CA ARG A 191 20.51 -20.84 11.43
C ARG A 191 21.03 -21.18 12.83
N LYS A 192 20.17 -21.72 13.71
CA LYS A 192 20.56 -22.18 15.06
C LYS A 192 21.44 -23.44 15.02
N GLN A 193 21.20 -24.35 14.07
CA GLN A 193 22.07 -25.53 13.88
C GLN A 193 23.48 -25.18 13.40
N ARG A 194 23.63 -24.13 12.58
CA ARG A 194 24.93 -23.80 11.97
C ARG A 194 25.95 -23.18 12.94
N PHE A 195 25.49 -22.57 14.04
CA PHE A 195 26.38 -21.97 15.05
C PHE A 195 26.77 -22.94 16.18
N GLY A 196 26.22 -24.15 16.23
CA GLY A 196 26.58 -25.16 17.23
C GLY A 196 27.82 -25.99 16.90
N ASN A 197 28.34 -25.93 15.66
CA ASN A 197 29.39 -26.84 15.18
C ASN A 197 30.74 -26.15 14.86
N THR A 198 30.92 -24.87 15.20
CA THR A 198 32.19 -24.15 14.98
C THR A 198 32.85 -23.74 16.29
N SER A 199 33.05 -24.70 17.19
CA SER A 199 34.03 -24.58 18.28
C SER A 199 34.89 -25.83 18.29
N ASP A 200 35.76 -25.98 17.30
CA ASP A 200 36.99 -26.75 17.46
C ASP A 200 37.98 -26.38 16.36
N CYS A 201 38.82 -25.38 16.68
CA CYS A 201 40.10 -25.21 16.02
C CYS A 201 41.19 -25.24 17.11
N GLY A 202 41.74 -26.44 17.30
CA GLY A 202 43.13 -26.65 17.66
C GLY A 202 43.48 -26.64 19.15
N THR A 203 43.64 -27.82 19.75
CA THR A 203 44.98 -28.41 19.98
C THR A 203 44.89 -29.80 20.64
N ASN A 204 45.40 -30.78 19.90
CA ASN A 204 45.92 -32.10 20.28
C ASN A 204 45.82 -32.54 21.76
N ALA A 205 45.01 -33.56 22.04
CA ALA A 205 45.38 -34.65 22.96
C ALA A 205 44.43 -35.85 22.83
N THR A 206 45.01 -36.98 22.46
CA THR A 206 44.44 -38.33 22.40
C THR A 206 43.73 -38.70 23.70
N THR A 207 42.40 -38.66 23.74
CA THR A 207 41.59 -39.29 24.80
C THR A 207 40.23 -39.69 24.24
N ASP A 208 39.75 -40.86 24.68
CA ASP A 208 38.56 -41.56 24.20
C ASP A 208 37.31 -40.68 23.99
N PRO A 209 36.49 -40.97 22.97
CA PRO A 209 35.28 -40.22 22.67
C PRO A 209 34.24 -40.43 23.78
N LYS A 210 34.12 -39.46 24.69
CA LYS A 210 32.96 -39.36 25.58
C LYS A 210 31.73 -38.95 24.77
N PRO A 211 30.59 -39.66 24.90
CA PRO A 211 29.34 -39.27 24.24
C PRO A 211 28.88 -37.89 24.74
N ASN A 212 28.55 -37.03 23.79
CA ASN A 212 28.17 -35.64 23.99
C ASN A 212 26.85 -35.55 24.82
N PRO A 213 26.84 -34.95 26.02
CA PRO A 213 25.70 -35.01 26.96
C PRO A 213 24.49 -34.16 26.56
N TYR A 214 24.55 -33.42 25.44
CA TYR A 214 23.50 -32.47 25.05
C TYR A 214 22.41 -33.02 24.10
N HIS A 215 22.42 -34.33 23.85
CA HIS A 215 21.28 -35.04 23.22
C HIS A 215 20.46 -35.82 24.24
N GLU A 216 20.28 -35.28 25.45
CA GLU A 216 19.32 -35.82 26.41
C GLU A 216 17.90 -35.55 25.89
N LYS A 217 17.36 -36.51 25.13
CA LYS A 217 15.94 -36.53 24.78
C LYS A 217 15.16 -36.44 26.07
N ALA A 218 14.25 -35.47 26.17
CA ALA A 218 13.41 -35.29 27.34
C ALA A 218 12.79 -36.65 27.75
N PRO A 219 12.79 -37.02 29.04
CA PRO A 219 12.52 -38.39 29.49
C PRO A 219 11.14 -38.93 29.07
N TRP A 220 10.18 -38.06 28.82
CA TRP A 220 8.85 -38.41 28.32
C TRP A 220 8.80 -38.75 26.82
N ALA A 221 9.82 -38.40 26.04
CA ALA A 221 9.89 -38.61 24.59
C ALA A 221 10.63 -39.89 24.17
N GLN A 222 11.05 -40.72 25.14
CA GLN A 222 11.85 -41.91 24.85
C GLN A 222 11.03 -43.09 24.27
N SER A 223 9.70 -43.14 24.48
CA SER A 223 8.87 -44.28 24.06
C SER A 223 7.87 -43.99 22.94
N ILE A 224 7.76 -42.75 22.44
CA ILE A 224 6.79 -42.43 21.40
C ILE A 224 7.42 -42.71 20.04
N ARG A 225 7.23 -43.94 19.53
CA ARG A 225 7.29 -44.20 18.09
C ARG A 225 6.25 -43.30 17.44
N ARG A 226 6.66 -42.15 16.88
CA ARG A 226 5.83 -41.43 15.93
C ARG A 226 5.51 -42.43 14.83
N GLY A 227 4.23 -42.79 14.71
CA GLY A 227 3.74 -43.54 13.56
C GLY A 227 4.15 -42.75 12.32
N VAL A 228 5.19 -43.22 11.66
CA VAL A 228 5.48 -42.85 10.29
C VAL A 228 4.41 -43.60 9.51
N ASP A 229 3.26 -42.98 9.34
CA ASP A 229 2.29 -43.46 8.36
C ASP A 229 3.03 -43.43 7.02
N GLU A 230 3.17 -44.60 6.41
CA GLU A 230 3.76 -44.73 5.08
C GLU A 230 2.99 -43.81 4.13
N PRO A 231 3.67 -42.92 3.38
CA PRO A 231 2.97 -42.02 2.47
C PRO A 231 2.20 -42.85 1.46
N PHE A 232 0.89 -42.55 1.35
CA PHE A 232 -0.03 -43.15 0.39
C PHE A 232 0.65 -43.33 -0.97
N THR A 233 0.76 -44.59 -1.41
CA THR A 233 1.28 -44.92 -2.73
C THR A 233 0.37 -44.29 -3.78
N SER A 234 0.85 -43.23 -4.44
CA SER A 234 0.15 -42.66 -5.58
C SER A 234 0.20 -43.70 -6.71
N ARG A 235 -0.97 -44.22 -7.07
CA ARG A 235 -1.13 -45.16 -8.18
C ARG A 235 -0.71 -44.47 -9.48
N THR A 236 0.45 -44.84 -9.99
CA THR A 236 0.91 -44.44 -11.32
C THR A 236 0.03 -45.13 -12.37
N GLU A 237 -0.91 -44.41 -12.96
CA GLU A 237 -1.56 -44.82 -14.21
C GLU A 237 -0.56 -44.59 -15.36
N SER A 238 0.15 -45.65 -15.71
CA SER A 238 0.75 -45.81 -17.03
C SER A 238 -0.05 -46.85 -17.81
N ASP A 239 -0.15 -46.61 -19.12
CA ASP A 239 -0.72 -47.45 -20.18
C ASP A 239 -2.21 -47.24 -20.46
N VAL A 240 -2.54 -46.54 -21.55
CA VAL A 240 -2.75 -47.15 -22.88
C VAL A 240 -2.86 -46.03 -23.93
N ALA A 241 -1.96 -46.08 -24.91
CA ALA A 241 -2.15 -45.46 -26.21
C ALA A 241 -2.96 -46.41 -27.11
N SER A 242 -3.92 -45.88 -27.89
CA SER A 242 -4.20 -46.19 -29.31
C SER A 242 -5.70 -46.15 -29.69
N GLU A 243 -5.94 -45.48 -30.82
CA GLU A 243 -6.92 -45.76 -31.88
C GLU A 243 -8.44 -45.47 -31.71
N ALA A 244 -8.83 -44.37 -32.36
CA ALA A 244 -9.81 -44.26 -33.46
C ALA A 244 -11.01 -45.22 -33.62
N ARG A 245 -12.16 -44.55 -33.90
CA ARG A 245 -13.30 -44.88 -34.79
C ARG A 245 -14.45 -45.79 -34.29
N SER A 246 -15.60 -45.12 -34.20
CA SER A 246 -16.86 -45.38 -34.93
C SER A 246 -18.00 -46.21 -34.29
N VAL A 247 -19.15 -45.53 -34.16
CA VAL A 247 -20.57 -45.94 -34.38
C VAL A 247 -21.25 -46.97 -33.46
N SER A 248 -22.16 -46.44 -32.62
CA SER A 248 -23.53 -46.82 -32.17
C SER A 248 -24.14 -48.24 -32.41
N PRO A 249 -25.33 -48.55 -31.83
CA PRO A 249 -25.82 -48.44 -30.45
C PRO A 249 -26.50 -49.75 -29.94
N SER A 250 -26.71 -49.91 -28.62
CA SER A 250 -27.99 -50.36 -28.01
C SER A 250 -27.84 -50.99 -26.60
N LYS A 251 -28.73 -50.52 -25.71
CA LYS A 251 -29.47 -51.24 -24.64
C LYS A 251 -28.69 -52.13 -23.64
N LEU A 252 -28.64 -51.71 -22.37
CA LEU A 252 -29.48 -52.24 -21.27
C LEU A 252 -29.09 -51.65 -19.89
N ASN A 253 -30.06 -50.98 -19.29
CA ASN A 253 -30.41 -50.87 -17.87
C ASN A 253 -29.41 -51.35 -16.80
N ALA A 254 -28.88 -50.40 -16.02
CA ALA A 254 -28.75 -50.53 -14.57
C ALA A 254 -28.81 -49.11 -13.96
N ALA A 255 -29.80 -48.89 -13.09
CA ALA A 255 -30.12 -47.61 -12.49
C ALA A 255 -28.99 -47.14 -11.55
N LEU A 256 -28.30 -46.08 -11.92
CA LEU A 256 -27.48 -45.26 -11.03
C LEU A 256 -28.28 -44.01 -10.62
N PRO A 257 -28.17 -43.54 -9.36
CA PRO A 257 -28.85 -42.32 -8.93
C PRO A 257 -28.35 -41.11 -9.75
N PRO A 258 -29.24 -40.18 -10.11
CA PRO A 258 -28.88 -39.05 -10.96
C PRO A 258 -27.83 -38.17 -10.27
N LEU A 259 -26.65 -38.09 -10.86
CA LEU A 259 -25.64 -37.09 -10.53
C LEU A 259 -26.22 -35.68 -10.80
N PRO A 260 -25.99 -34.71 -9.91
CA PRO A 260 -26.55 -33.37 -10.08
C PRO A 260 -26.05 -32.74 -11.37
N LEU A 261 -27.00 -32.29 -12.20
CA LEU A 261 -26.74 -31.57 -13.43
C LEU A 261 -25.80 -30.39 -13.16
N ARG A 262 -24.66 -30.40 -13.85
CA ARG A 262 -23.77 -29.25 -13.99
C ARG A 262 -24.52 -28.19 -14.82
N VAL A 263 -25.23 -27.30 -14.13
CA VAL A 263 -25.87 -26.14 -14.75
C VAL A 263 -24.76 -25.22 -15.26
N GLU A 264 -24.57 -25.18 -16.58
CA GLU A 264 -23.83 -24.11 -17.22
C GLU A 264 -24.54 -22.79 -16.94
N ALA A 265 -23.99 -21.99 -16.03
CA ALA A 265 -24.48 -20.66 -15.72
C ALA A 265 -24.17 -19.70 -16.87
N LYS A 266 -25.00 -19.73 -17.90
CA LYS A 266 -25.06 -18.69 -18.93
C LYS A 266 -26.34 -17.89 -18.77
N SER A 267 -26.35 -16.97 -17.80
CA SER A 267 -27.16 -15.75 -17.92
C SER A 267 -26.62 -14.66 -16.99
N LYS A 268 -26.46 -13.48 -17.57
CA LYS A 268 -26.22 -12.21 -16.88
C LYS A 268 -27.44 -11.92 -16.00
N SER A 269 -27.32 -12.14 -14.69
CA SER A 269 -28.28 -11.64 -13.71
C SER A 269 -27.70 -10.40 -13.02
N PRO A 270 -28.30 -9.21 -13.20
CA PRO A 270 -27.99 -8.05 -12.38
C PRO A 270 -28.90 -8.08 -11.15
N GLY A 271 -28.32 -8.30 -9.97
CA GLY A 271 -28.97 -8.00 -8.70
C GLY A 271 -29.17 -9.20 -7.78
N SER A 272 -28.23 -9.37 -6.85
CA SER A 272 -28.51 -9.93 -5.54
C SER A 272 -27.66 -9.18 -4.53
N ARG A 273 -28.27 -8.17 -3.90
CA ARG A 273 -27.76 -7.54 -2.68
C ARG A 273 -28.13 -8.45 -1.51
N PHE A 274 -27.35 -9.50 -1.30
CA PHE A 274 -27.31 -10.14 0.02
C PHE A 274 -26.37 -9.31 0.89
N ILE A 275 -26.94 -8.31 1.57
CA ILE A 275 -26.28 -7.63 2.67
C ILE A 275 -26.41 -8.58 3.86
N GLU A 276 -25.43 -9.46 4.06
CA GLU A 276 -25.20 -10.03 5.38
C GLU A 276 -24.82 -8.87 6.31
N ARG A 277 -25.83 -8.34 7.01
CA ARG A 277 -25.61 -7.58 8.24
C ARG A 277 -25.05 -8.57 9.26
N PHE A 278 -23.74 -8.80 9.18
CA PHE A 278 -23.02 -9.32 10.33
C PHE A 278 -23.23 -8.31 11.45
N ARG A 279 -24.01 -8.77 12.43
CA ARG A 279 -24.17 -8.17 13.74
C ARG A 279 -22.85 -7.55 14.17
N GLU A 280 -22.94 -6.28 14.50
CA GLU A 280 -22.01 -5.55 15.36
C GLU A 280 -21.46 -6.51 16.42
N SER A 281 -20.24 -6.99 16.17
CA SER A 281 -19.43 -7.63 17.19
C SER A 281 -19.20 -6.55 18.23
N GLN A 282 -20.00 -6.58 19.29
CA GLN A 282 -19.68 -5.92 20.54
C GLN A 282 -18.31 -6.41 20.95
N VAL A 283 -17.29 -5.63 20.61
CA VAL A 283 -15.98 -5.74 21.23
C VAL A 283 -16.25 -5.50 22.72
N PRO A 284 -15.97 -6.47 23.60
CA PRO A 284 -16.11 -6.25 25.03
C PRO A 284 -15.26 -5.04 25.40
N VAL A 285 -15.91 -3.94 25.75
CA VAL A 285 -15.24 -2.74 26.25
C VAL A 285 -14.53 -3.17 27.53
N ARG A 286 -13.20 -3.32 27.44
CA ARG A 286 -12.36 -3.60 28.60
C ARG A 286 -12.53 -2.40 29.53
N PRO A 287 -12.97 -2.58 30.79
CA PRO A 287 -13.12 -1.47 31.71
C PRO A 287 -11.76 -0.76 31.83
N SER A 288 -11.74 0.52 31.48
CA SER A 288 -10.59 1.38 31.67
C SER A 288 -10.23 1.39 33.16
N PRO A 289 -8.98 1.06 33.54
CA PRO A 289 -8.57 1.16 34.94
C PRO A 289 -8.65 2.62 35.39
N PRO A 290 -9.00 2.88 36.66
CA PRO A 290 -9.10 4.24 37.20
C PRO A 290 -7.76 4.98 37.04
N LEU A 291 -7.84 6.19 36.50
CA LEU A 291 -6.70 7.12 36.39
C LEU A 291 -6.04 7.29 37.76
N GLY A 292 -4.78 6.89 37.90
CA GLY A 292 -4.06 7.20 39.14
C GLY A 292 -2.66 6.63 39.35
N LEU A 293 -2.13 5.74 38.51
CA LEU A 293 -0.80 5.14 38.76
C LEU A 293 0.09 5.15 37.50
N PRO A 294 1.39 5.46 37.63
CA PRO A 294 2.32 5.51 36.52
C PRO A 294 2.48 4.12 35.90
N SER A 295 2.03 3.97 34.66
CA SER A 295 2.17 2.74 33.89
C SER A 295 3.62 2.58 33.45
N THR A 296 4.40 1.79 34.19
CA THR A 296 5.60 1.18 33.60
C THR A 296 5.13 0.22 32.50
N PRO A 297 5.65 0.29 31.27
CA PRO A 297 5.15 -0.48 30.12
C PRO A 297 5.34 -2.01 30.24
N PHE A 298 5.93 -2.47 31.34
CA PHE A 298 6.15 -3.88 31.62
C PHE A 298 5.69 -4.19 33.05
N PRO A 299 5.04 -5.33 33.29
CA PRO A 299 4.79 -5.83 34.63
C PRO A 299 6.14 -6.03 35.33
N SER A 300 6.29 -5.54 36.57
CA SER A 300 7.52 -5.69 37.35
C SER A 300 7.79 -7.13 37.80
N THR A 301 6.81 -8.02 37.59
CA THR A 301 6.88 -9.43 37.92
C THR A 301 6.67 -10.23 36.64
N VAL A 302 7.73 -10.92 36.21
CA VAL A 302 7.65 -11.96 35.18
C VAL A 302 6.99 -13.16 35.84
N ASP A 303 5.87 -13.63 35.31
CA ASP A 303 5.22 -14.86 35.79
C ASP A 303 6.22 -16.01 35.72
N ASP A 304 6.37 -16.74 36.84
CA ASP A 304 7.26 -17.91 36.91
C ASP A 304 6.66 -19.04 36.06
N HIS A 305 7.23 -19.22 34.86
CA HIS A 305 6.83 -20.25 33.89
C HIS A 305 7.03 -21.69 34.39
N ASN A 306 7.68 -21.88 35.55
CA ASN A 306 7.81 -23.20 36.18
C ASN A 306 6.65 -23.54 37.12
N MET A 307 5.72 -22.62 37.37
CA MET A 307 4.53 -22.95 38.14
C MET A 307 3.57 -23.80 37.30
N PRO A 308 2.97 -24.84 37.89
CA PRO A 308 1.97 -25.65 37.20
C PRO A 308 0.80 -24.75 36.78
N ILE A 309 0.37 -24.89 35.52
CA ILE A 309 -0.78 -24.17 34.98
C ILE A 309 -1.97 -24.42 35.92
N PRO A 310 -2.58 -23.36 36.49
CA PRO A 310 -3.70 -23.54 37.41
C PRO A 310 -4.81 -24.29 36.68
N LEU A 311 -5.20 -25.45 37.21
CA LEU A 311 -6.26 -26.26 36.64
C LEU A 311 -7.54 -25.42 36.60
N PRO A 312 -8.27 -25.41 35.47
CA PRO A 312 -9.53 -24.70 35.40
C PRO A 312 -10.45 -25.21 36.50
N ARG A 313 -11.01 -24.29 37.30
CA ARG A 313 -12.07 -24.63 38.25
C ARG A 313 -13.15 -25.33 37.44
N TRP A 314 -13.46 -26.56 37.83
CA TRP A 314 -14.28 -27.49 37.05
C TRP A 314 -15.50 -26.78 36.48
N SER A 315 -15.62 -26.78 35.15
CA SER A 315 -16.84 -26.39 34.47
C SER A 315 -17.94 -27.34 34.90
N GLU A 316 -18.81 -26.88 35.79
CA GLU A 316 -19.99 -27.61 36.20
C GLU A 316 -20.93 -27.70 34.98
N TRP A 317 -21.24 -28.93 34.56
CA TRP A 317 -22.17 -29.17 33.46
C TRP A 317 -23.59 -28.87 33.96
N ILE A 318 -24.07 -27.67 33.67
CA ILE A 318 -25.47 -27.30 33.92
C ILE A 318 -26.34 -28.06 32.93
N ARG A 319 -27.21 -28.96 33.43
CA ARG A 319 -28.23 -29.64 32.63
C ARG A 319 -29.33 -28.66 32.23
N ALA A 320 -29.78 -28.72 30.99
CA ALA A 320 -30.72 -27.77 30.38
C ALA A 320 -32.17 -27.90 30.89
N ASP A 321 -32.44 -28.89 31.73
CA ASP A 321 -33.77 -29.35 32.13
C ASP A 321 -34.29 -28.69 33.42
N ALA A 322 -33.58 -27.69 33.98
CA ALA A 322 -33.90 -27.13 35.29
C ALA A 322 -35.08 -26.15 35.34
N ASN A 323 -35.66 -25.66 34.23
CA ASN A 323 -36.75 -24.68 34.28
C ASN A 323 -37.89 -25.00 33.31
N GLY A 324 -38.89 -25.73 33.79
CA GLY A 324 -40.09 -26.06 33.04
C GLY A 324 -41.30 -26.38 33.91
N HIS A 325 -41.60 -25.55 34.93
CA HIS A 325 -42.91 -25.55 35.59
C HIS A 325 -43.26 -24.14 36.06
N ALA A 326 -44.06 -23.44 35.24
CA ALA A 326 -45.12 -22.51 35.63
C ALA A 326 -46.04 -22.32 34.42
#